data_AF-A0A3Q8XLX4-F1
#
_entry.id   AF-A0A3Q8XLX4-F1
#
_cell.length_a   1.000
_cell.length_b   1.000
_cell.length_c   1.000
_cell.angle_alpha   90.00
_cell.angle_beta   90.00
_cell.angle_gamma   90.00
#
_symmetry.space_group_name_H-M   'P 1'
#
loop_
_entity.id
_entity.type
_entity.pdbx_description
1 polymer ?
#
loop_
_entity_poly.entity_id
_entity_poly.type
_entity_poly.pdbx_seq_one_letter_code
_entity_poly.pdbx_strand_id
1 'polypeptide(L)'
;MDIAHELITIIDDPAIPDKDRIMKTRSLVEAMTDRLDDSEAAGRMRRTFNDAYLNLQLAVMADHPSMIQQCRQQCRSIIAEIDLAARAASGEAA
;
A
#
# COMPACT_ATOMS: atom_id res chain seq x y z
N MET A 1 2.00 10.13 13.17
CA MET A 1 1.58 8.74 12.91
C MET A 1 2.33 8.30 11.66
N ASP A 2 2.91 7.10 11.68
CA ASP A 2 3.71 6.59 10.56
C ASP A 2 2.81 6.21 9.36
N ILE A 3 3.20 6.60 8.13
CA ILE A 3 2.41 6.38 6.90
C ILE A 3 2.23 4.88 6.64
N ALA A 4 3.28 4.08 6.84
CA ALA A 4 3.23 2.64 6.63
C ALA A 4 2.22 1.98 7.59
N HIS A 5 2.26 2.35 8.87
CA HIS A 5 1.29 1.87 9.85
C HIS A 5 -0.16 2.25 9.52
N GLU A 6 -0.37 3.48 9.06
CA GLU A 6 -1.70 3.96 8.66
C GLU A 6 -2.24 3.20 7.44
N LEU A 7 -1.39 2.92 6.45
CA LEU A 7 -1.74 2.08 5.30
C LEU A 7 -2.12 0.65 5.73
N ILE A 8 -1.33 0.02 6.60
CA ILE A 8 -1.62 -1.32 7.11
C ILE A 8 -2.98 -1.36 7.81
N THR A 9 -3.31 -0.33 8.59
CA THR A 9 -4.60 -0.21 9.28
C THR A 9 -5.77 -0.19 8.28
N ILE A 10 -5.63 0.51 7.15
CA ILE A 10 -6.67 0.55 6.11
C ILE A 10 -6.78 -0.80 5.37
N ILE A 11 -5.65 -1.45 5.08
CA ILE A 11 -5.61 -2.76 4.40
C ILE A 11 -6.28 -3.86 5.24
N ASP A 12 -6.14 -3.78 6.57
CA ASP A 12 -6.67 -4.77 7.49
C ASP A 12 -8.12 -4.54 7.89
N ASP A 13 -8.67 -3.37 7.56
CA ASP A 13 -10.07 -3.05 7.79
C ASP A 13 -10.97 -3.99 6.96
N PRO A 14 -11.90 -4.74 7.58
CA PRO A 14 -12.85 -5.57 6.85
C PRO A 14 -13.90 -4.76 6.06
N ALA A 15 -14.05 -3.46 6.32
CA ALA A 15 -15.05 -2.60 5.68
C ALA A 15 -14.61 -2.03 4.31
N ILE A 16 -13.44 -2.42 3.78
CA ILE A 16 -13.06 -2.11 2.38
C ILE A 16 -13.87 -2.98 1.40
N PRO A 17 -14.13 -2.53 0.16
CA PRO A 17 -13.85 -1.20 -0.38
C PRO A 17 -14.84 -0.12 0.11
N ASP A 18 -14.32 1.06 0.44
CA ASP A 18 -15.08 2.27 0.75
C ASP A 18 -14.41 3.48 0.09
N LYS A 19 -15.20 4.44 -0.39
CA LYS A 19 -14.72 5.57 -1.21
C LYS A 19 -13.64 6.37 -0.47
N ASP A 20 -13.87 6.68 0.79
CA ASP A 20 -12.95 7.51 1.57
C ASP A 20 -11.65 6.76 1.86
N ARG A 21 -11.74 5.46 2.16
CA ARG A 21 -10.55 4.57 2.30
C ARG A 21 -9.76 4.45 1.01
N ILE A 22 -10.42 4.41 -0.16
CA ILE A 22 -9.73 4.36 -1.45
C ILE A 22 -8.93 5.64 -1.69
N MET A 23 -9.55 6.80 -1.50
CA MET A 23 -8.89 8.10 -1.68
C MET A 23 -7.73 8.28 -0.68
N LYS A 24 -7.96 7.90 0.57
CA LYS A 24 -6.96 7.96 1.63
C LYS A 24 -5.76 7.04 1.33
N THR A 25 -6.02 5.79 0.96
CA THR A 25 -4.97 4.83 0.58
C THR A 25 -4.10 5.38 -0.54
N ARG A 26 -4.70 5.94 -1.60
CA ARG A 26 -3.96 6.52 -2.72
C ARG A 26 -3.07 7.69 -2.29
N SER A 27 -3.60 8.60 -1.48
CA SER A 27 -2.86 9.75 -0.97
C SER A 27 -1.68 9.34 -0.09
N LEU A 28 -1.86 8.33 0.76
CA LEU A 28 -0.80 7.83 1.64
C LEU A 28 0.31 7.14 0.83
N VAL A 29 -0.02 6.33 -0.18
CA VAL A 29 0.98 5.67 -1.04
C VAL A 29 1.76 6.70 -1.84
N GLU A 30 1.09 7.71 -2.39
CA GLU A 30 1.73 8.82 -3.06
C GLU A 30 2.75 9.51 -2.13
N ALA A 31 2.32 9.94 -0.95
CA ALA A 31 3.18 10.57 0.04
C ALA A 31 4.34 9.67 0.51
N MET A 32 4.16 8.35 0.52
CA MET A 32 5.22 7.40 0.85
C MET A 32 6.23 7.28 -0.29
N THR A 33 5.74 7.21 -1.54
CA THR A 33 6.60 7.07 -2.73
C THR A 33 7.31 8.36 -3.14
N ASP A 34 6.75 9.53 -2.81
CA ASP A 34 7.37 10.84 -3.11
C ASP A 34 8.65 11.10 -2.29
N ARG A 35 8.94 10.24 -1.31
CA ARG A 35 10.20 10.24 -0.55
C ARG A 35 11.37 9.60 -1.31
N LEU A 36 11.11 8.96 -2.44
CA LEU A 36 12.15 8.36 -3.27
C LEU A 36 12.72 9.40 -4.24
N ASP A 37 14.04 9.41 -4.39
CA ASP A 37 14.72 10.30 -5.35
C ASP A 37 14.49 9.88 -6.82
N ASP A 38 14.25 8.59 -7.06
CA ASP A 38 13.99 8.03 -8.38
C ASP A 38 12.48 8.05 -8.70
N SER A 39 12.08 9.02 -9.54
CA SER A 39 10.71 9.18 -10.01
C SER A 39 10.15 7.96 -10.75
N GLU A 40 10.98 7.20 -11.47
CA GLU A 40 10.51 5.99 -12.16
C GLU A 40 10.28 4.86 -11.16
N ALA A 41 11.17 4.67 -10.19
CA ALA A 41 10.98 3.70 -9.11
C ALA A 41 9.74 4.03 -8.29
N ALA A 42 9.57 5.29 -7.87
CA ALA A 42 8.38 5.77 -7.17
C ALA A 42 7.10 5.47 -7.97
N GLY A 43 7.10 5.78 -9.27
CA GLY A 43 5.97 5.50 -10.15
C GLY A 43 5.67 4.00 -10.32
N ARG A 44 6.70 3.16 -10.45
CA ARG A 44 6.54 1.70 -10.51
C ARG A 44 5.94 1.15 -9.23
N MET A 45 6.50 1.48 -8.07
CA MET A 45 6.02 0.99 -6.79
C MET A 45 4.59 1.45 -6.48
N ARG A 46 4.26 2.70 -6.81
CA ARG A 46 2.89 3.23 -6.69
C ARG A 46 1.88 2.44 -7.51
N ARG A 47 2.22 2.10 -8.76
CA ARG A 47 1.37 1.26 -9.63
C ARG A 47 1.23 -0.15 -9.06
N THR A 48 2.34 -0.79 -8.68
CA THR A 48 2.34 -2.13 -8.08
C THR A 48 1.47 -2.21 -6.84
N PHE A 49 1.55 -1.21 -5.95
CA PHE A 49 0.68 -1.14 -4.78
C PHE A 49 -0.80 -0.98 -5.18
N ASN A 50 -1.10 -0.05 -6.09
CA ASN A 50 -2.48 0.21 -6.53
C ASN A 50 -3.12 -1.03 -7.16
N ASP A 51 -2.37 -1.82 -7.93
CA ASP A 51 -2.83 -3.07 -8.52
C ASP A 51 -3.11 -4.13 -7.45
N ALA A 52 -2.23 -4.27 -6.45
CA ALA A 52 -2.44 -5.18 -5.32
C ALA A 52 -3.66 -4.78 -4.48
N TYR A 53 -3.85 -3.47 -4.25
CA TYR A 53 -5.00 -2.96 -3.53
C TYR A 53 -6.30 -3.14 -4.31
N LEU A 54 -6.29 -2.98 -5.63
CA LEU A 54 -7.44 -3.31 -6.49
C LEU A 54 -7.81 -4.80 -6.38
N ASN A 55 -6.82 -5.69 -6.41
CA ASN A 55 -7.07 -7.12 -6.23
C ASN A 55 -7.68 -7.43 -4.86
N LEU A 56 -7.25 -6.75 -3.79
CA LEU A 56 -7.86 -6.87 -2.47
C LEU A 56 -9.34 -6.45 -2.50
N GLN A 57 -9.66 -5.31 -3.12
CA GLN A 57 -11.04 -4.84 -3.24
C GLN A 57 -11.91 -5.85 -4.01
N LEU A 58 -11.42 -6.38 -5.12
CA LEU A 58 -12.11 -7.40 -5.91
C LEU A 58 -12.31 -8.70 -5.10
N ALA A 59 -11.30 -9.14 -4.34
CA ALA A 59 -11.41 -10.32 -3.50
C ALA A 59 -12.45 -10.15 -2.36
N VAL A 60 -12.56 -8.95 -1.79
CA VAL A 60 -13.59 -8.65 -0.78
C VAL A 60 -14.98 -8.58 -1.42
N MET A 61 -15.11 -7.92 -2.57
CA MET A 61 -16.38 -7.89 -3.31
C MET A 61 -16.85 -9.28 -3.75
N ALA A 62 -15.92 -10.20 -4.01
CA ALA A 62 -16.20 -11.59 -4.35
C ALA A 62 -16.40 -12.52 -3.13
N ASP A 63 -16.28 -12.00 -1.90
CA ASP A 63 -16.34 -12.75 -0.65
C ASP A 63 -15.47 -14.02 -0.68
N HIS A 64 -14.19 -13.86 -1.05
CA HIS A 64 -13.24 -14.96 -1.20
C HIS A 64 -12.16 -14.93 -0.09
N PRO A 65 -12.37 -15.56 1.08
CA PRO A 65 -11.56 -15.33 2.28
C PRO A 65 -10.06 -15.61 2.12
N SER A 66 -9.70 -16.69 1.42
CA SER A 66 -8.28 -17.02 1.20
C SER A 66 -7.59 -16.02 0.27
N MET A 67 -8.28 -15.50 -0.75
CA MET A 67 -7.76 -14.44 -1.62
C MET A 67 -7.65 -13.13 -0.86
N ILE A 68 -8.63 -12.78 -0.02
CA ILE A 68 -8.55 -11.59 0.85
C ILE A 68 -7.29 -11.64 1.71
N GLN A 69 -7.01 -12.78 2.36
CA GLN A 69 -5.80 -12.95 3.16
C GLN A 69 -4.52 -12.82 2.33
N GLN A 70 -4.48 -13.43 1.14
CA GLN A 70 -3.33 -13.32 0.24
C GLN A 70 -3.11 -11.88 -0.24
N CYS A 71 -4.16 -11.18 -0.67
CA CYS A 71 -4.08 -9.80 -1.13
C CYS A 71 -3.67 -8.85 0.00
N ARG A 72 -4.15 -9.06 1.23
CA ARG A 72 -3.67 -8.30 2.41
C ARG A 72 -2.18 -8.51 2.62
N GLN A 73 -1.72 -9.75 2.58
CA GLN A 73 -0.29 -10.05 2.74
C GLN A 73 0.55 -9.39 1.62
N GLN A 74 0.07 -9.44 0.38
CA GLN A 74 0.73 -8.80 -0.75
C GLN A 74 0.82 -7.28 -0.56
N CYS A 75 -0.27 -6.62 -0.16
CA CYS A 75 -0.28 -5.20 0.13
C CYS A 75 0.73 -4.84 1.24
N ARG A 76 0.79 -5.62 2.32
CA ARG A 76 1.76 -5.42 3.41
C ARG A 76 3.21 -5.56 2.95
N SER A 77 3.51 -6.58 2.14
CA SER A 77 4.86 -6.75 1.59
C SER A 77 5.28 -5.55 0.75
N ILE A 78 4.40 -5.06 -0.12
CA ILE A 78 4.68 -3.88 -0.95
C ILE A 78 4.85 -2.61 -0.09
N ILE A 79 4.04 -2.43 0.96
CA ILE A 79 4.21 -1.30 1.90
C ILE A 79 5.60 -1.35 2.54
N ALA A 80 6.04 -2.52 3.00
CA ALA A 80 7.37 -2.68 3.60
C ALA A 80 8.50 -2.42 2.60
N GLU A 81 8.34 -2.84 1.33
CA GLU A 81 9.30 -2.54 0.26
C GLU A 81 9.42 -1.04 0.00
N ILE A 82 8.29 -0.32 -0.07
CA ILE A 82 8.30 1.13 -0.28
C ILE A 82 8.91 1.85 0.93
N ASP A 83 8.55 1.46 2.15
CA ASP A 83 9.12 2.06 3.37
C ASP A 83 10.64 1.85 3.44
N LEU A 84 11.12 0.65 3.11
CA LEU A 84 12.55 0.36 3.05
C LEU A 84 13.26 1.23 2.00
N ALA A 85 12.68 1.36 0.80
CA ALA A 85 13.25 2.18 -0.27
C ALA A 85 13.26 3.67 0.11
N ALA A 86 12.19 4.17 0.74
CA ALA A 86 12.10 5.55 1.19
C ALA A 86 13.12 5.86 2.29
N ARG A 87 13.32 4.96 3.27
CA ARG A 87 14.33 5.11 4.33
C ARG A 87 15.76 5.06 3.78
N ALA A 88 16.01 4.19 2.81
CA ALA A 88 17.30 4.12 2.14
C ALA A 88 17.62 5.43 1.38
N ALA A 89 16.62 6.04 0.75
CA ALA A 89 16.77 7.33 0.07
C ALA A 89 17.01 8.50 1.06
N SER A 90 16.35 8.50 2.22
CA SER A 90 16.52 9.54 3.24
C SER A 90 17.81 9.42 4.07
N GLY A 91 18.62 8.37 3.86
CA GLY A 91 19.84 8.12 4.65
C GLY A 91 19.56 7.65 6.08
N GLU A 92 18.31 7.30 6.39
CA GLU A 92 17.93 6.64 7.63
C GLU A 92 18.31 5.15 7.52
N ALA A 93 19.60 4.85 7.69
CA ALA A 93 20.08 3.47 7.73
C ALA A 93 19.46 2.73 8.93
N ALA A 94 18.94 1.53 8.64
CA ALA A 94 18.23 0.62 9.56
C ALA A 94 19.01 0.26 10.83
#